data_AF-A0A538DLA6-F1
#
_entry.id   AF-A0A538DLA6-F1
#
_cell.length_a   1.000
_cell.length_b   1.000
_cell.length_c   1.000
_cell.angle_alpha   90.00
_cell.angle_beta   90.00
_cell.angle_gamma   90.00
#
_symmetry.space_group_name_H-M   'P 1'
#
loop_
_entity.id
_entity.type
_entity.pdbx_description
1 polymer ?
#
loop_
_entity_poly.entity_id
_entity_poly.type
_entity_poly.pdbx_seq_one_letter_code
_entity_poly.pdbx_strand_id
1 'polypeptide(L)'
;MSVTEMIVKTREPYADGAAWGDVGPYEVVRGVVRFAVDPNSTANARIVDLRLVETADGLVRSEADFCIIRPAVDAGARKLIYVVPNRGLIGSVPFSTDITQAWGDTTQIDAGDGFLLTRGWTIAWCGWQWDVRRDLGGMGFAAPEATRDGKPIEGQLRVEMRADARFPDHALSDSSLMFLFENYPTADVDDATAVLTVRDSIDGPRTVIDRGRWRFARATQEGVVTDAERVWLDVGFEPYRFYELVYRTNRCPVVGAGLLAIRDFVSFLRAAPSRDGNPCAGTIDHTIGFGVSQSGRVLRQFLYEGCNIDEAGSQVFDGVFAHIAGGRRGEFNHRYAQPSVTSTPGAWRIARSPARTRRGAQDVLREHCVGVLARRCRARAHRPRSRSRRCRRR
;
A
#
# COMPACT_ATOMS: atom_id res chain seq x y z
N MET A 1 11.81 3.78 -21.22
CA MET A 1 11.29 4.28 -19.93
C MET A 1 9.78 4.18 -19.99
N SER A 2 9.15 3.71 -18.93
CA SER A 2 7.71 3.44 -18.90
C SER A 2 6.86 4.68 -18.56
N VAL A 3 7.47 5.76 -18.06
CA VAL A 3 6.80 7.06 -17.94
C VAL A 3 6.66 7.68 -19.33
N THR A 4 5.42 7.98 -19.72
CA THR A 4 5.11 8.59 -21.02
C THR A 4 4.92 10.10 -20.93
N GLU A 5 4.47 10.60 -19.78
CA GLU A 5 4.18 12.02 -19.60
C GLU A 5 4.19 12.39 -18.12
N MET A 6 4.73 13.56 -17.80
CA MET A 6 4.65 14.17 -16.47
C MET A 6 3.98 15.54 -16.57
N ILE A 7 2.75 15.63 -16.07
CA ILE A 7 1.92 16.83 -16.16
C ILE A 7 2.05 17.60 -14.85
N VAL A 8 2.77 18.71 -14.89
CA VAL A 8 2.87 19.65 -13.76
C VAL A 8 1.58 20.47 -13.69
N LYS A 9 0.86 20.36 -12.58
CA LYS A 9 -0.34 21.15 -12.29
C LYS A 9 0.01 22.44 -11.55
N THR A 10 0.87 22.35 -10.55
CA THR A 10 1.35 23.50 -9.79
C THR A 10 2.85 23.42 -9.54
N ARG A 11 3.47 24.60 -9.47
CA ARG A 11 4.86 24.81 -9.07
C ARG A 11 4.91 26.09 -8.26
N GLU A 12 5.25 25.97 -7.00
CA GLU A 12 5.15 27.07 -6.03
C GLU A 12 6.41 27.11 -5.15
N PRO A 13 6.83 28.29 -4.64
CA PRO A 13 7.82 28.35 -3.59
C PRO A 13 7.40 27.49 -2.38
N TYR A 14 8.32 26.68 -1.87
CA TYR A 14 8.06 25.87 -0.69
C TYR A 14 8.30 26.69 0.59
N ALA A 15 7.45 26.48 1.61
CA ALA A 15 7.52 27.17 2.90
C ALA A 15 7.64 28.70 2.76
N ASP A 16 6.76 29.30 1.95
CA ASP A 16 6.72 30.73 1.65
C ASP A 16 8.04 31.32 1.11
N GLY A 17 8.86 30.48 0.46
CA GLY A 17 10.15 30.87 -0.09
C GLY A 17 11.30 30.89 0.92
N ALA A 18 11.12 30.27 2.10
CA ALA A 18 12.17 30.13 3.09
C ALA A 18 13.42 29.46 2.51
N ALA A 19 14.59 29.96 2.92
CA ALA A 19 15.89 29.43 2.54
C ALA A 19 16.44 28.47 3.61
N TRP A 20 17.13 27.41 3.18
CA TRP A 20 17.61 26.34 4.06
C TRP A 20 19.13 26.25 4.06
N GLY A 21 19.77 27.04 4.93
CA GLY A 21 21.23 27.16 4.95
C GLY A 21 21.78 27.62 3.60
N ASP A 22 22.91 27.07 3.18
CA ASP A 22 23.58 27.43 1.91
C ASP A 22 22.89 26.85 0.67
N VAL A 23 21.91 25.96 0.84
CA VAL A 23 21.16 25.34 -0.26
C VAL A 23 20.18 26.34 -0.89
N GLY A 24 19.69 27.31 -0.10
CA GLY A 24 18.74 28.31 -0.57
C GLY A 24 17.28 27.83 -0.58
N PRO A 25 16.41 28.47 -1.37
CA PRO A 25 14.99 28.19 -1.39
C PRO A 25 14.65 26.88 -2.12
N TYR A 26 13.49 26.33 -1.79
CA TYR A 26 12.93 25.14 -2.41
C TYR A 26 11.64 25.48 -3.17
N GLU A 27 11.27 24.62 -4.10
CA GLU A 27 9.97 24.61 -4.75
C GLU A 27 9.22 23.31 -4.46
N VAL A 28 7.89 23.39 -4.44
CA VAL A 28 6.99 22.23 -4.44
C VAL A 28 6.34 22.11 -5.81
N VAL A 29 6.44 20.93 -6.41
CA VAL A 29 5.90 20.60 -7.73
C VAL A 29 4.87 19.49 -7.57
N ARG A 30 3.63 19.73 -7.99
CA ARG A 30 2.53 18.75 -7.90
C ARG A 30 1.93 18.50 -9.27
N GLY A 31 1.45 17.29 -9.48
CA GLY A 31 0.90 16.93 -10.78
C GLY A 31 0.46 15.48 -10.90
N VAL A 32 0.34 15.03 -12.14
CA VAL A 32 0.01 13.66 -12.50
C VAL A 32 1.09 13.11 -13.42
N VAL A 33 1.53 11.88 -13.18
CA VAL A 33 2.44 11.14 -14.04
C VAL A 33 1.69 10.00 -14.71
N ARG A 34 1.91 9.80 -16.01
CA ARG A 34 1.31 8.73 -16.81
C ARG A 34 2.35 7.68 -17.16
N PHE A 35 1.93 6.43 -17.10
CA PHE A 35 2.76 5.27 -17.37
C PHE A 35 2.18 4.45 -18.52
N ALA A 36 3.06 3.79 -19.26
CA ALA A 36 2.76 2.73 -20.20
C ALA A 36 3.82 1.62 -20.02
N VAL A 37 3.41 0.50 -19.45
CA VAL A 37 4.30 -0.65 -19.15
C VAL A 37 4.02 -1.81 -20.09
N ASP A 38 5.04 -2.60 -20.41
CA ASP A 38 4.89 -3.81 -21.22
C ASP A 38 4.48 -4.99 -20.31
N PRO A 39 3.26 -5.55 -20.44
CA PRO A 39 2.81 -6.69 -19.63
C PRO A 39 3.64 -7.97 -19.86
N ASN A 40 4.38 -8.04 -20.97
CA ASN A 40 5.24 -9.18 -21.33
C ASN A 40 6.70 -9.00 -20.90
N SER A 41 7.11 -7.81 -20.49
CA SER A 41 8.45 -7.55 -19.97
C SER A 41 8.79 -8.48 -18.80
N THR A 42 10.01 -9.01 -18.80
CA THR A 42 10.51 -9.84 -17.69
C THR A 42 10.52 -9.10 -16.36
N ALA A 43 10.71 -7.77 -16.39
CA ALA A 43 10.67 -6.93 -15.19
C ALA A 43 9.27 -6.85 -14.56
N ASN A 44 8.22 -7.13 -15.34
CA ASN A 44 6.82 -7.07 -14.90
C ASN A 44 6.19 -8.46 -14.72
N ALA A 45 6.93 -9.54 -14.99
CA ALA A 45 6.38 -10.91 -15.02
C ALA A 45 5.75 -11.38 -13.69
N ARG A 46 6.08 -10.71 -12.59
CA ARG A 46 5.57 -11.02 -11.24
C ARG A 46 4.34 -10.22 -10.86
N ILE A 47 3.93 -9.25 -11.66
CA ILE A 47 2.74 -8.45 -11.40
C ILE A 47 1.51 -9.27 -11.78
N VAL A 48 0.69 -9.57 -10.77
CA VAL A 48 -0.50 -10.40 -10.92
C VAL A 48 -1.53 -9.63 -11.74
N ASP A 49 -2.18 -10.33 -12.67
CA ASP A 49 -3.24 -9.84 -13.56
C ASP A 49 -2.83 -8.77 -14.59
N LEU A 50 -1.57 -8.32 -14.62
CA LEU A 50 -1.12 -7.31 -15.59
C LEU A 50 -1.33 -7.72 -17.06
N ARG A 51 -1.11 -9.02 -17.37
CA ARG A 51 -1.32 -9.59 -18.71
C ARG A 51 -2.80 -9.77 -19.09
N LEU A 52 -3.70 -9.56 -18.15
CA LEU A 52 -5.15 -9.63 -18.37
C LEU A 52 -5.75 -8.25 -18.67
N VAL A 53 -4.94 -7.19 -18.68
CA VAL A 53 -5.40 -5.89 -19.14
C VAL A 53 -5.43 -5.90 -20.65
N GLU A 54 -6.63 -5.76 -21.23
CA GLU A 54 -6.81 -5.60 -22.66
C GLU A 54 -6.29 -4.21 -23.09
N THR A 55 -5.47 -4.19 -24.13
CA THR A 55 -4.84 -2.97 -24.65
C THR A 55 -4.79 -2.99 -26.16
N ALA A 56 -4.94 -1.83 -26.79
CA ALA A 56 -4.94 -1.69 -28.24
C ALA A 56 -3.53 -1.73 -28.86
N ASP A 57 -2.51 -1.32 -28.11
CA ASP A 57 -1.14 -1.16 -28.61
C ASP A 57 -0.11 -2.04 -27.87
N GLY A 58 -0.59 -2.96 -27.03
CA GLY A 58 0.26 -3.87 -26.26
C GLY A 58 0.83 -3.28 -24.97
N LEU A 59 0.55 -2.01 -24.65
CA LEU A 59 1.02 -1.37 -23.41
C LEU A 59 -0.12 -1.15 -22.41
N VAL A 60 0.15 -1.44 -21.15
CA VAL A 60 -0.78 -1.21 -20.05
C VAL A 60 -0.59 0.19 -19.50
N ARG A 61 -1.64 1.00 -19.53
CA ARG A 61 -1.61 2.40 -19.09
C ARG A 61 -2.15 2.58 -17.70
N SER A 62 -1.55 3.52 -16.97
CA SER A 62 -1.99 3.95 -15.66
C SER A 62 -1.54 5.38 -15.38
N GLU A 63 -2.06 5.99 -14.32
CA GLU A 63 -1.62 7.31 -13.87
C GLU A 63 -1.61 7.43 -12.35
N ALA A 64 -0.72 8.26 -11.84
CA ALA A 64 -0.58 8.53 -10.41
C ALA A 64 -0.44 10.02 -10.15
N ASP A 65 -0.98 10.47 -9.03
CA ASP A 65 -0.66 11.79 -8.50
C ASP A 65 0.79 11.80 -7.99
N PHE A 66 1.50 12.92 -8.12
CA PHE A 66 2.85 13.09 -7.57
C PHE A 66 3.04 14.43 -6.84
N CYS A 67 4.00 14.45 -5.93
CA CYS A 67 4.50 15.66 -5.28
C CYS A 67 6.03 15.57 -5.16
N ILE A 68 6.72 16.66 -5.43
CA ILE A 68 8.18 16.77 -5.32
C ILE A 68 8.51 18.06 -4.58
N ILE A 69 9.36 17.97 -3.57
CA ILE A 69 10.05 19.10 -2.96
C ILE A 69 11.50 19.03 -3.42
N ARG A 70 11.99 20.09 -4.08
CA ARG A 70 13.37 20.14 -4.59
C ARG A 70 13.98 21.53 -4.43
N PRO A 71 15.32 21.64 -4.36
CA PRO A 71 16.00 22.93 -4.42
C PRO A 71 15.58 23.71 -5.68
N ALA A 72 15.29 25.00 -5.54
CA ALA A 72 14.91 25.86 -6.66
C ALA A 72 16.09 26.10 -7.63
N VAL A 73 17.32 25.95 -7.13
CA VAL A 73 18.57 25.98 -7.89
C VAL A 73 19.34 24.70 -7.58
N ASP A 74 20.10 24.16 -8.53
CA ASP A 74 20.91 22.96 -8.29
C ASP A 74 21.87 23.18 -7.13
N ALA A 75 21.68 22.41 -6.05
CA ALA A 75 22.47 22.47 -4.83
C ALA A 75 23.59 21.42 -4.79
N GLY A 76 23.78 20.63 -5.86
CA GLY A 76 24.86 19.65 -5.98
C GLY A 76 24.76 18.43 -5.05
N ALA A 77 23.70 18.30 -4.24
CA ALA A 77 23.54 17.20 -3.28
C ALA A 77 23.27 15.85 -3.96
N ARG A 78 22.63 15.87 -5.13
CA ARG A 78 22.40 14.72 -6.02
C ARG A 78 21.70 13.52 -5.39
N LYS A 79 20.82 13.77 -4.40
CA LYS A 79 20.14 12.75 -3.60
C LYS A 79 18.62 12.94 -3.60
N LEU A 80 17.92 11.84 -3.88
CA LEU A 80 16.47 11.71 -3.78
C LEU A 80 16.13 10.80 -2.59
N ILE A 81 15.18 11.24 -1.76
CA ILE A 81 14.41 10.34 -0.91
C ILE A 81 12.98 10.23 -1.44
N TYR A 82 12.61 9.02 -1.83
CA TYR A 82 11.23 8.69 -2.20
C TYR A 82 10.49 8.21 -0.96
N VAL A 83 9.38 8.85 -0.63
CA VAL A 83 8.54 8.48 0.51
C VAL A 83 7.26 7.86 -0.03
N VAL A 84 6.99 6.60 0.35
CA VAL A 84 5.76 5.91 -0.06
C VAL A 84 4.56 6.52 0.69
N PRO A 85 3.59 7.17 0.00
CA PRO A 85 2.39 7.71 0.64
C PRO A 85 1.65 6.63 1.43
N ASN A 86 1.37 6.90 2.70
CA ASN A 86 0.67 5.96 3.58
C ASN A 86 -0.83 6.16 3.42
N ARG A 87 -1.50 5.27 2.67
CA ARG A 87 -2.93 5.44 2.29
C ARG A 87 -3.20 6.78 1.61
N GLY A 88 -2.29 7.18 0.73
CA GLY A 88 -2.36 8.46 0.02
C GLY A 88 -1.96 9.68 0.84
N LEU A 89 -1.62 9.52 2.12
CA LEU A 89 -1.11 10.63 2.95
C LEU A 89 0.40 10.82 2.74
N ILE A 90 0.79 12.05 2.45
CA ILE A 90 2.17 12.50 2.21
C ILE A 90 2.89 12.79 3.54
N GLY A 91 2.17 13.35 4.52
CA GLY A 91 2.72 13.75 5.82
C GLY A 91 3.67 14.95 5.70
N SER A 92 4.62 15.03 6.63
CA SER A 92 5.67 16.05 6.66
C SER A 92 6.97 15.58 5.97
N VAL A 93 7.96 16.48 5.90
CA VAL A 93 9.33 16.11 5.52
C VAL A 93 9.86 15.01 6.46
N PRO A 94 10.40 13.90 5.92
CA PRO A 94 10.86 12.78 6.74
C PRO A 94 12.14 13.15 7.52
N PHE A 95 12.30 12.51 8.69
CA PHE A 95 13.45 12.69 9.61
C PHE A 95 13.56 14.07 10.27
N SER A 96 12.52 14.91 10.17
CA SER A 96 12.47 16.19 10.87
C SER A 96 11.95 16.07 12.29
N THR A 97 12.39 16.97 13.17
CA THR A 97 11.74 17.28 14.45
C THR A 97 10.86 18.53 14.32
N ASP A 98 10.20 18.93 15.41
CA ASP A 98 9.40 20.17 15.48
C ASP A 98 8.25 20.26 14.47
N ILE A 99 7.70 19.11 14.08
CA ILE A 99 6.49 19.04 13.26
C ILE A 99 5.29 19.52 14.08
N THR A 100 4.61 20.52 13.54
CA THR A 100 3.42 21.15 14.12
C THR A 100 2.13 20.76 13.39
N GLN A 101 2.26 20.25 12.16
CA GLN A 101 1.13 19.85 11.34
C GLN A 101 0.30 18.73 11.97
N ALA A 102 -1.03 18.90 11.90
CA ALA A 102 -1.98 17.90 12.33
C ALA A 102 -1.97 16.68 11.39
N TRP A 103 -2.23 15.50 11.95
CA TRP A 103 -2.33 14.27 11.18
C TRP A 103 -3.45 14.37 10.14
N GLY A 104 -3.12 14.06 8.88
CA GLY A 104 -4.09 14.01 7.79
C GLY A 104 -4.35 15.35 7.09
N ASP A 105 -3.72 16.44 7.52
CA ASP A 105 -3.67 17.65 6.70
C ASP A 105 -2.81 17.40 5.46
N THR A 106 -3.43 17.49 4.29
CA THR A 106 -2.81 17.26 2.98
C THR A 106 -2.53 18.56 2.22
N THR A 107 -2.93 19.70 2.78
CA THR A 107 -2.84 21.02 2.14
C THR A 107 -1.43 21.59 2.19
N GLN A 108 -0.69 21.29 3.26
CA GLN A 108 0.70 21.68 3.45
C GLN A 108 1.61 20.48 3.73
N ILE A 109 2.91 20.68 3.60
CA ILE A 109 3.94 19.69 3.97
C ILE A 109 4.86 20.40 4.95
N ASP A 110 4.74 20.08 6.23
CA ASP A 110 5.58 20.70 7.27
C ASP A 110 7.06 20.32 7.09
N ALA A 111 7.93 21.31 7.12
CA ALA A 111 9.38 21.15 6.99
C ALA A 111 10.03 20.64 8.28
N GLY A 112 9.41 20.92 9.43
CA GLY A 112 10.02 20.76 10.74
C GLY A 112 11.31 21.56 10.89
N ASP A 113 12.31 20.95 11.50
CA ASP A 113 13.67 21.49 11.63
C ASP A 113 14.46 21.60 10.30
N GLY A 114 13.90 21.13 9.18
CA GLY A 114 14.53 21.21 7.86
C GLY A 114 15.80 20.37 7.71
N PHE A 115 15.98 19.31 8.50
CA PHE A 115 17.19 18.48 8.50
C PHE A 115 17.63 18.04 7.09
N LEU A 116 16.69 17.58 6.26
CA LEU A 116 16.98 17.19 4.88
C LEU A 116 17.16 18.37 3.93
N LEU A 117 16.41 19.45 4.15
CA LEU A 117 16.39 20.63 3.28
C LEU A 117 17.72 21.38 3.33
N THR A 118 18.29 21.52 4.53
CA THR A 118 19.64 22.08 4.76
C THR A 118 20.78 21.24 4.16
N ARG A 119 20.46 20.06 3.59
CA ARG A 119 21.41 19.13 2.96
C ARG A 119 21.12 18.91 1.46
N GLY A 120 20.23 19.69 0.87
CA GLY A 120 19.99 19.68 -0.58
C GLY A 120 19.17 18.49 -1.08
N TRP A 121 18.51 17.73 -0.21
CA TRP A 121 17.77 16.54 -0.63
C TRP A 121 16.53 16.90 -1.45
N THR A 122 16.34 16.20 -2.56
CA THR A 122 15.03 16.14 -3.21
C THR A 122 14.17 15.10 -2.52
N ILE A 123 12.91 15.44 -2.25
CA ILE A 123 11.93 14.57 -1.59
C ILE A 123 10.77 14.38 -2.55
N ALA A 124 10.37 13.13 -2.79
CA ALA A 124 9.30 12.84 -3.74
C ALA A 124 8.31 11.80 -3.23
N TRP A 125 7.08 11.95 -3.67
CA TRP A 125 5.96 11.05 -3.41
C TRP A 125 5.23 10.76 -4.72
N CYS A 126 4.75 9.53 -4.88
CA CYS A 126 3.91 9.12 -5.99
C CYS A 126 2.79 8.21 -5.48
N GLY A 127 1.57 8.43 -5.96
CA GLY A 127 0.43 7.58 -5.67
C GLY A 127 0.69 6.16 -6.15
N TRP A 128 0.49 5.20 -5.26
CA TRP A 128 0.68 3.76 -5.55
C TRP A 128 -0.56 2.94 -5.21
N GLN A 129 -1.36 3.44 -4.26
CA GLN A 129 -2.52 2.74 -3.76
C GLN A 129 -3.75 3.15 -4.58
N TRP A 130 -4.48 2.17 -5.10
CA TRP A 130 -5.60 2.41 -6.02
C TRP A 130 -6.90 2.76 -5.29
N ASP A 131 -7.08 2.19 -4.09
CA ASP A 131 -8.31 2.29 -3.32
C ASP A 131 -8.36 3.54 -2.43
N VAL A 132 -7.47 4.51 -2.58
CA VAL A 132 -7.52 5.77 -1.80
C VAL A 132 -8.48 6.77 -2.44
N ARG A 133 -9.21 7.49 -1.59
CA ARG A 133 -10.18 8.51 -2.00
C ARG A 133 -9.50 9.83 -2.33
N ARG A 134 -9.32 10.09 -3.64
CA ARG A 134 -8.68 11.33 -4.15
C ARG A 134 -9.52 12.58 -3.87
N ASP A 135 -10.85 12.46 -3.84
CA ASP A 135 -11.78 13.53 -3.47
C ASP A 135 -11.61 14.00 -2.02
N LEU A 136 -11.00 13.17 -1.16
CA LEU A 136 -10.64 13.51 0.22
C LEU A 136 -9.18 13.98 0.35
N GLY A 137 -8.51 14.28 -0.77
CA GLY A 137 -7.12 14.76 -0.80
C GLY A 137 -6.06 13.67 -0.75
N GLY A 138 -6.43 12.38 -0.87
CA GLY A 138 -5.48 11.28 -0.93
C GLY A 138 -4.72 11.25 -2.26
N MET A 139 -3.39 11.10 -2.20
CA MET A 139 -2.54 10.90 -3.38
C MET A 139 -2.76 9.48 -3.95
N GLY A 140 -3.45 9.37 -5.08
CA GLY A 140 -3.95 8.09 -5.58
C GLY A 140 -3.26 7.56 -6.83
N PHE A 141 -3.57 6.30 -7.13
CA PHE A 141 -3.14 5.58 -8.32
C PHE A 141 -4.36 5.09 -9.10
N ALA A 142 -4.43 5.36 -10.40
CA ALA A 142 -5.46 4.83 -11.27
C ALA A 142 -4.98 3.48 -11.80
N ALA A 143 -5.33 2.41 -11.07
CA ALA A 143 -4.98 1.06 -11.50
C ALA A 143 -5.74 0.69 -12.78
N PRO A 144 -5.06 0.04 -13.74
CA PRO A 144 -5.75 -0.54 -14.88
C PRO A 144 -6.62 -1.71 -14.39
N GLU A 145 -7.75 -1.93 -15.03
CA GLU A 145 -8.67 -3.02 -14.73
C GLU A 145 -8.33 -4.24 -15.59
N ALA A 146 -8.23 -5.41 -14.98
CA ALA A 146 -8.07 -6.66 -15.69
C ALA A 146 -9.43 -7.15 -16.20
N THR A 147 -9.48 -7.55 -17.46
CA THR A 147 -10.68 -8.02 -18.15
C THR A 147 -10.45 -9.40 -18.77
N ARG A 148 -11.55 -10.04 -19.17
CA ARG A 148 -11.52 -11.26 -19.98
C ARG A 148 -12.62 -11.17 -21.01
N ASP A 149 -12.24 -11.20 -22.29
CA ASP A 149 -13.16 -11.12 -23.42
C ASP A 149 -14.04 -9.85 -23.36
N GLY A 150 -13.43 -8.71 -23.02
CA GLY A 150 -14.11 -7.42 -22.86
C GLY A 150 -14.99 -7.29 -21.62
N LYS A 151 -14.99 -8.28 -20.72
CA LYS A 151 -15.84 -8.31 -19.52
C LYS A 151 -15.02 -8.22 -18.23
N PRO A 152 -15.57 -7.62 -17.16
CA PRO A 152 -14.91 -7.63 -15.86
C PRO A 152 -14.68 -9.06 -15.35
N ILE A 153 -13.52 -9.29 -14.74
CA ILE A 153 -13.21 -10.61 -14.16
C ILE A 153 -13.90 -10.72 -12.81
N GLU A 154 -14.93 -11.55 -12.75
CA GLU A 154 -15.63 -11.85 -11.50
C GLU A 154 -14.94 -12.95 -10.68
N GLY A 155 -15.00 -12.83 -9.36
CA GLY A 155 -14.42 -13.83 -8.47
C GLY A 155 -14.72 -13.59 -7.00
N GLN A 156 -14.42 -14.59 -6.18
CA GLN A 156 -14.68 -14.52 -4.75
C GLN A 156 -13.68 -13.61 -4.03
N LEU A 157 -14.22 -12.69 -3.22
CA LEU A 157 -13.50 -11.84 -2.30
C LEU A 157 -14.02 -12.06 -0.88
N ARG A 158 -13.14 -11.90 0.09
CA ARG A 158 -13.47 -11.94 1.52
C ARG A 158 -13.21 -10.58 2.14
N VAL A 159 -14.23 -9.99 2.75
CA VAL A 159 -14.13 -8.79 3.58
C VAL A 159 -14.36 -9.17 5.04
N GLU A 160 -13.42 -8.78 5.91
CA GLU A 160 -13.57 -8.89 7.36
C GLU A 160 -13.98 -7.53 7.91
N MET A 161 -15.04 -7.49 8.71
CA MET A 161 -15.62 -6.27 9.26
C MET A 161 -15.55 -6.35 10.78
N ARG A 162 -15.08 -5.26 11.39
CA ARG A 162 -15.02 -5.10 12.84
C ARG A 162 -15.71 -3.81 13.19
N ALA A 163 -16.81 -3.94 13.90
CA ALA A 163 -17.55 -2.80 14.40
C ALA A 163 -17.04 -2.47 15.81
N ASP A 164 -16.73 -1.20 16.06
CA ASP A 164 -16.45 -0.63 17.39
C ASP A 164 -17.72 -0.05 18.03
N ALA A 165 -18.70 0.31 17.20
CA ALA A 165 -20.07 0.64 17.57
C ALA A 165 -21.06 -0.21 16.78
N ARG A 166 -22.36 -0.13 17.11
CA ARG A 166 -23.39 -0.82 16.33
C ARG A 166 -23.67 -0.05 15.04
N PHE A 167 -23.50 -0.69 13.89
CA PHE A 167 -23.82 -0.12 12.58
C PHE A 167 -24.87 -0.96 11.85
N PRO A 168 -25.88 -0.36 11.19
CA PRO A 168 -26.89 -1.13 10.46
C PRO A 168 -26.34 -1.78 9.18
N ASP A 169 -25.30 -1.21 8.59
CA ASP A 169 -24.64 -1.69 7.39
C ASP A 169 -23.14 -1.36 7.41
N HIS A 170 -22.39 -2.00 6.52
CA HIS A 170 -20.95 -1.84 6.38
C HIS A 170 -20.55 -1.72 4.90
N ALA A 171 -19.54 -0.90 4.61
CA ALA A 171 -18.97 -0.78 3.27
C ALA A 171 -18.22 -2.06 2.87
N LEU A 172 -18.20 -2.40 1.58
CA LEU A 172 -17.41 -3.51 1.03
C LEU A 172 -15.95 -3.11 0.77
N SER A 173 -15.38 -2.40 1.73
CA SER A 173 -13.97 -2.01 1.83
C SER A 173 -13.52 -2.11 3.30
N ASP A 174 -12.22 -2.02 3.54
CA ASP A 174 -11.57 -1.93 4.88
C ASP A 174 -11.55 -0.46 5.34
N SER A 175 -12.62 0.27 5.00
CA SER A 175 -12.83 1.64 5.46
C SER A 175 -13.07 1.63 6.97
N SER A 176 -12.52 2.64 7.65
CA SER A 176 -12.62 2.83 9.09
C SER A 176 -12.85 4.31 9.40
N LEU A 177 -13.06 4.66 10.67
CA LEU A 177 -13.18 6.05 11.10
C LEU A 177 -11.96 6.92 10.70
N MET A 178 -10.79 6.31 10.51
CA MET A 178 -9.56 7.05 10.19
C MET A 178 -9.26 7.11 8.69
N PHE A 179 -9.79 6.18 7.90
CA PHE A 179 -9.49 6.09 6.46
C PHE A 179 -10.69 5.57 5.68
N LEU A 180 -11.02 6.25 4.60
CA LEU A 180 -12.05 5.82 3.65
C LEU A 180 -11.39 5.37 2.35
N PHE A 181 -11.88 4.28 1.79
CA PHE A 181 -11.34 3.64 0.59
C PHE A 181 -12.43 3.35 -0.44
N GLU A 182 -11.99 3.09 -1.66
CA GLU A 182 -12.82 2.53 -2.73
C GLU A 182 -13.36 1.15 -2.34
N ASN A 183 -14.60 0.87 -2.73
CA ASN A 183 -15.24 -0.41 -2.49
C ASN A 183 -14.96 -1.41 -3.61
N TYR A 184 -15.01 -2.69 -3.25
CA TYR A 184 -15.25 -3.77 -4.20
C TYR A 184 -16.77 -4.02 -4.26
N PRO A 185 -17.48 -3.59 -5.32
CA PRO A 185 -18.90 -3.87 -5.44
C PRO A 185 -19.15 -5.38 -5.59
N THR A 186 -20.30 -5.86 -5.10
CA THR A 186 -20.79 -7.19 -5.46
C THR A 186 -21.15 -7.25 -6.94
N ALA A 187 -20.87 -8.37 -7.57
CA ALA A 187 -21.28 -8.63 -8.95
C ALA A 187 -22.80 -8.85 -9.07
N ASP A 188 -23.44 -9.25 -7.97
CA ASP A 188 -24.86 -9.54 -7.90
C ASP A 188 -25.38 -9.32 -6.46
N VAL A 189 -26.42 -8.50 -6.30
CA VAL A 189 -27.03 -8.20 -5.00
C VAL A 189 -27.87 -9.36 -4.46
N ASP A 190 -28.26 -10.28 -5.34
CA ASP A 190 -29.01 -11.49 -5.02
C ASP A 190 -28.13 -12.74 -5.02
N ASP A 191 -26.79 -12.58 -4.99
CA ASP A 191 -25.83 -13.69 -5.02
C ASP A 191 -26.15 -14.74 -3.93
N ALA A 192 -26.66 -15.89 -4.37
CA ALA A 192 -27.02 -17.00 -3.50
C ALA A 192 -25.80 -17.74 -2.93
N THR A 193 -24.61 -17.49 -3.49
CA THR A 193 -23.35 -18.09 -3.03
C THR A 193 -22.63 -17.22 -2.01
N ALA A 194 -23.10 -16.00 -1.77
CA ALA A 194 -22.51 -15.11 -0.78
C ALA A 194 -22.85 -15.57 0.64
N VAL A 195 -21.84 -15.57 1.53
CA VAL A 195 -21.94 -16.09 2.89
C VAL A 195 -21.42 -15.06 3.88
N LEU A 196 -22.29 -14.65 4.81
CA LEU A 196 -21.92 -13.84 5.97
C LEU A 196 -21.75 -14.75 7.19
N THR A 197 -20.63 -14.60 7.89
CA THR A 197 -20.36 -15.31 9.15
C THR A 197 -20.02 -14.33 10.26
N VAL A 198 -20.20 -14.76 11.51
CA VAL A 198 -19.81 -14.02 12.71
C VAL A 198 -19.00 -14.91 13.65
N ARG A 199 -18.07 -14.31 14.39
CA ARG A 199 -17.28 -14.98 15.45
C ARG A 199 -16.88 -14.00 16.56
N ASP A 200 -16.60 -14.55 17.75
CA ASP A 200 -16.24 -13.78 18.96
C ASP A 200 -14.77 -13.46 19.11
N SER A 201 -13.93 -14.19 18.38
CA SER A 201 -12.49 -13.96 18.41
C SER A 201 -11.88 -14.24 17.06
N ILE A 202 -10.66 -13.74 16.87
CA ILE A 202 -9.98 -13.79 15.59
C ILE A 202 -9.71 -15.22 15.09
N ASP A 203 -9.55 -16.16 16.03
CA ASP A 203 -9.31 -17.59 15.78
C ASP A 203 -10.52 -18.45 16.20
N GLY A 204 -11.66 -17.82 16.54
CA GLY A 204 -12.88 -18.50 16.97
C GLY A 204 -13.63 -19.20 15.83
N PRO A 205 -14.54 -20.14 16.15
CA PRO A 205 -15.38 -20.77 15.14
C PRO A 205 -16.28 -19.73 14.45
N ARG A 206 -16.50 -19.92 13.15
CA ARG A 206 -17.43 -19.09 12.37
C ARG A 206 -18.84 -19.66 12.50
N THR A 207 -19.81 -18.80 12.76
CA THR A 207 -21.24 -19.11 12.69
C THR A 207 -21.83 -18.41 11.48
N VAL A 208 -22.46 -19.17 10.57
CA VAL A 208 -23.15 -18.59 9.41
C VAL A 208 -24.37 -17.81 9.87
N ILE A 209 -24.53 -16.59 9.37
CA ILE A 209 -25.73 -15.79 9.52
C ILE A 209 -26.69 -16.15 8.39
N ASP A 210 -27.91 -16.50 8.75
CA ASP A 210 -28.96 -16.88 7.79
C ASP A 210 -29.15 -15.82 6.69
N ARG A 211 -29.31 -16.26 5.44
CA ARG A 211 -29.38 -15.37 4.27
C ARG A 211 -30.57 -14.42 4.34
N GLY A 212 -31.67 -14.80 4.99
CA GLY A 212 -32.84 -13.93 5.16
C GLY A 212 -32.61 -12.73 6.07
N ARG A 213 -31.50 -12.71 6.81
CA ARG A 213 -31.18 -11.66 7.80
C ARG A 213 -30.30 -10.55 7.26
N TRP A 214 -29.71 -10.71 6.08
CA TRP A 214 -28.78 -9.72 5.52
C TRP A 214 -28.87 -9.68 4.00
N ARG A 215 -28.53 -8.53 3.42
CA ARG A 215 -28.53 -8.32 1.96
C ARG A 215 -27.55 -7.22 1.56
N PHE A 216 -27.19 -7.20 0.28
CA PHE A 216 -26.40 -6.11 -0.30
C PHE A 216 -27.26 -4.85 -0.40
N ALA A 217 -27.11 -3.99 0.59
CA ALA A 217 -27.98 -2.85 0.85
C ALA A 217 -27.34 -1.90 1.87
N ARG A 218 -27.93 -0.72 1.99
CA ARG A 218 -27.61 0.27 3.01
C ARG A 218 -28.85 0.79 3.70
N ALA A 219 -28.71 1.19 4.95
CA ALA A 219 -29.71 1.91 5.70
C ALA A 219 -29.70 3.40 5.31
N THR A 220 -30.88 3.98 5.21
CA THR A 220 -31.17 5.40 4.98
C THR A 220 -32.18 5.86 6.02
N GLN A 221 -32.52 7.15 6.00
CA GLN A 221 -33.58 7.68 6.88
C GLN A 221 -34.96 7.11 6.51
N GLU A 222 -35.16 6.76 5.24
CA GLU A 222 -36.41 6.25 4.66
C GLU A 222 -36.54 4.73 4.71
N GLY A 223 -35.48 4.01 5.08
CA GLY A 223 -35.49 2.55 5.19
C GLY A 223 -34.22 1.90 4.67
N VAL A 224 -34.35 0.70 4.10
CA VAL A 224 -33.22 -0.07 3.56
C VAL A 224 -33.31 -0.08 2.05
N VAL A 225 -32.26 0.40 1.38
CA VAL A 225 -32.17 0.47 -0.08
C VAL A 225 -31.07 -0.45 -0.59
N THR A 226 -31.33 -1.13 -1.69
CA THR A 226 -30.36 -2.00 -2.37
C THR A 226 -29.10 -1.21 -2.74
N ASP A 227 -27.93 -1.80 -2.49
CA ASP A 227 -26.63 -1.16 -2.68
C ASP A 227 -25.57 -2.24 -2.92
N ALA A 228 -24.88 -2.17 -4.07
CA ALA A 228 -23.88 -3.16 -4.43
C ALA A 228 -22.56 -2.98 -3.66
N GLU A 229 -22.34 -1.86 -2.98
CA GLU A 229 -21.09 -1.55 -2.27
C GLU A 229 -21.21 -1.67 -0.76
N ARG A 230 -22.39 -2.08 -0.25
CA ARG A 230 -22.64 -2.18 1.19
C ARG A 230 -23.38 -3.47 1.54
N VAL A 231 -23.18 -3.95 2.75
CA VAL A 231 -23.91 -5.08 3.32
C VAL A 231 -24.67 -4.60 4.54
N TRP A 232 -25.99 -4.82 4.53
CA TRP A 232 -26.89 -4.51 5.63
C TRP A 232 -27.28 -5.79 6.37
N LEU A 233 -27.41 -5.69 7.70
CA LEU A 233 -27.80 -6.78 8.59
C LEU A 233 -29.01 -6.35 9.44
N ASP A 234 -30.02 -7.20 9.57
CA ASP A 234 -31.29 -6.93 10.26
C ASP A 234 -31.14 -6.38 11.68
N VAL A 235 -30.22 -6.94 12.44
CA VAL A 235 -29.88 -6.54 13.79
C VAL A 235 -28.63 -5.65 13.83
N GLY A 236 -28.11 -5.25 12.67
CA GLY A 236 -26.84 -4.54 12.54
C GLY A 236 -25.63 -5.35 12.99
N PHE A 237 -24.45 -4.80 12.70
CA PHE A 237 -23.16 -5.30 13.11
C PHE A 237 -22.90 -4.91 14.57
N GLU A 238 -22.74 -5.90 15.44
CA GLU A 238 -22.49 -5.71 16.88
C GLU A 238 -21.03 -5.34 17.16
N PRO A 239 -20.77 -4.48 18.16
CA PRO A 239 -19.42 -4.14 18.55
C PRO A 239 -18.66 -5.37 19.08
N TYR A 240 -17.35 -5.40 18.86
CA TYR A 240 -16.42 -6.45 19.33
C TYR A 240 -16.62 -7.85 18.74
N ARG A 241 -17.52 -8.02 17.77
CA ARG A 241 -17.61 -9.23 16.94
C ARG A 241 -16.74 -9.09 15.68
N PHE A 242 -16.41 -10.22 15.08
CA PHE A 242 -15.77 -10.27 13.77
C PHE A 242 -16.77 -10.83 12.78
N TYR A 243 -17.16 -10.01 11.81
CA TYR A 243 -17.99 -10.44 10.70
C TYR A 243 -17.10 -10.71 9.49
N GLU A 244 -17.44 -11.73 8.72
CA GLU A 244 -16.71 -12.08 7.51
C GLU A 244 -17.72 -12.39 6.41
N LEU A 245 -17.65 -11.59 5.35
CA LEU A 245 -18.47 -11.75 4.15
C LEU A 245 -17.58 -12.31 3.03
N VAL A 246 -17.98 -13.45 2.48
CA VAL A 246 -17.44 -13.99 1.23
C VAL A 246 -18.49 -13.78 0.16
N TYR A 247 -18.12 -13.11 -0.94
CA TYR A 247 -19.04 -12.77 -2.02
C TYR A 247 -18.29 -12.64 -3.36
N ARG A 248 -19.03 -12.60 -4.46
CA ARG A 248 -18.44 -12.36 -5.79
C ARG A 248 -18.37 -10.86 -6.09
N THR A 249 -17.19 -10.35 -6.44
CA THR A 249 -17.02 -8.98 -6.96
C THR A 249 -16.85 -8.98 -8.48
N ASN A 250 -17.18 -7.87 -9.14
CA ASN A 250 -16.97 -7.64 -10.57
C ASN A 250 -15.92 -6.55 -10.86
N ARG A 251 -15.11 -6.16 -9.88
CA ARG A 251 -14.00 -5.20 -10.05
C ARG A 251 -12.67 -5.90 -9.87
N CYS A 252 -11.72 -5.70 -10.79
CA CYS A 252 -10.46 -6.45 -10.80
C CYS A 252 -9.27 -5.54 -11.13
N PRO A 253 -8.91 -4.60 -10.24
CA PRO A 253 -7.79 -3.71 -10.48
C PRO A 253 -6.49 -4.50 -10.44
N VAL A 254 -5.55 -4.17 -11.32
CA VAL A 254 -4.18 -4.69 -11.28
C VAL A 254 -3.43 -3.98 -10.14
N VAL A 255 -3.65 -4.45 -8.92
CA VAL A 255 -3.14 -3.81 -7.70
C VAL A 255 -1.62 -3.68 -7.70
N GLY A 256 -0.92 -4.69 -8.22
CA GLY A 256 0.53 -4.69 -8.31
C GLY A 256 1.11 -3.63 -9.24
N ALA A 257 0.31 -3.04 -10.14
CA ALA A 257 0.75 -1.93 -10.99
C ALA A 257 1.12 -0.68 -10.17
N GLY A 258 0.59 -0.54 -8.94
CA GLY A 258 1.04 0.49 -8.00
C GLY A 258 2.51 0.38 -7.62
N LEU A 259 3.07 -0.85 -7.57
CA LEU A 259 4.50 -1.05 -7.36
C LEU A 259 5.32 -0.59 -8.57
N LEU A 260 4.78 -0.73 -9.78
CA LEU A 260 5.40 -0.24 -11.01
C LEU A 260 5.39 1.29 -11.06
N ALA A 261 4.30 1.94 -10.62
CA ALA A 261 4.24 3.40 -10.52
C ALA A 261 5.37 3.96 -9.63
N ILE A 262 5.62 3.34 -8.47
CA ILE A 262 6.77 3.68 -7.61
C ILE A 262 8.09 3.53 -8.38
N ARG A 263 8.28 2.37 -9.02
CA ARG A 263 9.50 2.02 -9.73
C ARG A 263 9.82 3.02 -10.84
N ASP A 264 8.85 3.22 -11.72
CA ASP A 264 9.02 3.93 -12.98
C ASP A 264 9.07 5.43 -12.74
N PHE A 265 8.35 5.95 -11.74
CA PHE A 265 8.48 7.34 -11.33
C PHE A 265 9.88 7.66 -10.80
N VAL A 266 10.43 6.83 -9.92
CA VAL A 266 11.77 7.07 -9.37
C VAL A 266 12.85 6.90 -10.43
N SER A 267 12.73 5.88 -11.30
CA SER A 267 13.65 5.70 -12.44
C SER A 267 13.61 6.92 -13.37
N PHE A 268 12.42 7.44 -13.68
CA PHE A 268 12.25 8.65 -14.48
C PHE A 268 12.92 9.87 -13.82
N LEU A 269 12.67 10.14 -12.54
CA LEU A 269 13.31 11.27 -11.85
C LEU A 269 14.84 11.18 -11.84
N ARG A 270 15.39 9.96 -11.72
CA ARG A 270 16.83 9.70 -11.74
C ARG A 270 17.45 9.93 -13.12
N ALA A 271 16.83 9.41 -14.17
CA ALA A 271 17.50 9.23 -15.46
C ALA A 271 16.95 10.07 -16.61
N ALA A 272 15.68 10.49 -16.56
CA ALA A 272 15.05 11.16 -17.70
C ALA A 272 15.60 12.58 -17.90
N PRO A 273 15.86 12.99 -19.15
CA PRO A 273 16.32 14.34 -19.46
C PRO A 273 15.19 15.38 -19.31
N SER A 274 15.57 16.65 -19.20
CA SER A 274 14.61 17.75 -19.02
C SER A 274 13.60 17.87 -20.17
N ARG A 275 14.02 17.53 -21.41
CA ARG A 275 13.13 17.53 -22.60
C ARG A 275 11.93 16.57 -22.48
N ASP A 276 12.02 15.56 -21.60
CA ASP A 276 10.94 14.60 -21.35
C ASP A 276 10.03 15.07 -20.19
N GLY A 277 10.24 16.30 -19.69
CA GLY A 277 9.44 16.89 -18.62
C GLY A 277 9.94 16.60 -17.20
N ASN A 278 11.11 15.97 -17.02
CA ASN A 278 11.67 15.68 -15.70
C ASN A 278 12.16 16.95 -14.98
N PRO A 279 11.54 17.37 -13.86
CA PRO A 279 12.00 18.53 -13.10
C PRO A 279 13.34 18.29 -12.40
N CYS A 280 13.75 17.05 -12.19
CA CYS A 280 14.99 16.67 -11.49
C CYS A 280 16.10 16.22 -12.46
N ALA A 281 15.97 16.54 -13.74
CA ALA A 281 16.88 16.08 -14.78
C ALA A 281 18.33 16.50 -14.46
N GLY A 282 19.22 15.52 -14.40
CA GLY A 282 20.64 15.75 -14.17
C GLY A 282 21.00 16.13 -12.73
N THR A 283 20.05 16.12 -11.78
CA THR A 283 20.29 16.51 -10.38
C THR A 283 20.17 15.35 -9.39
N ILE A 284 20.04 14.09 -9.83
CA ILE A 284 19.88 12.92 -8.96
C ILE A 284 20.84 11.80 -9.38
N ASP A 285 21.74 11.41 -8.48
CA ASP A 285 22.60 10.23 -8.64
C ASP A 285 22.19 9.09 -7.71
N HIS A 286 21.70 9.46 -6.53
CA HIS A 286 21.37 8.53 -5.45
C HIS A 286 19.90 8.55 -5.08
N THR A 287 19.30 7.38 -4.91
CA THR A 287 17.88 7.21 -4.60
C THR A 287 17.67 6.30 -3.39
N ILE A 288 16.90 6.78 -2.40
CA ILE A 288 16.53 6.01 -1.21
C ILE A 288 15.01 5.90 -1.13
N GLY A 289 14.48 4.68 -1.02
CA GLY A 289 13.08 4.43 -0.74
C GLY A 289 12.82 4.41 0.77
N PHE A 290 11.88 5.20 1.26
CA PHE A 290 11.51 5.29 2.67
C PHE A 290 10.01 5.04 2.87
N GLY A 291 9.67 4.32 3.94
CA GLY A 291 8.29 4.02 4.27
C GLY A 291 8.13 3.57 5.71
N VAL A 292 7.05 4.04 6.34
CA VAL A 292 6.72 3.79 7.75
C VAL A 292 5.51 2.85 7.83
N SER A 293 5.57 1.83 8.69
CA SER A 293 4.44 0.91 8.95
C SER A 293 3.94 0.19 7.69
N GLN A 294 2.77 0.52 7.13
CA GLN A 294 2.26 -0.09 5.89
C GLN A 294 3.16 0.25 4.69
N SER A 295 3.55 1.51 4.53
CA SER A 295 4.47 1.97 3.49
C SER A 295 5.82 1.22 3.50
N GLY A 296 6.33 0.86 4.68
CA GLY A 296 7.52 0.01 4.76
C GLY A 296 7.26 -1.45 4.34
N ARG A 297 6.04 -1.98 4.51
CA ARG A 297 5.66 -3.30 3.96
C ARG A 297 5.58 -3.27 2.45
N VAL A 298 5.11 -2.16 1.87
CA VAL A 298 5.10 -1.93 0.42
C VAL A 298 6.52 -2.04 -0.13
N LEU A 299 7.49 -1.35 0.48
CA LEU A 299 8.89 -1.44 0.07
C LEU A 299 9.47 -2.86 0.19
N ARG A 300 9.07 -3.63 1.20
CA ARG A 300 9.46 -5.06 1.27
C ARG A 300 8.85 -5.88 0.16
N GLN A 301 7.58 -5.64 -0.17
CA GLN A 301 6.93 -6.34 -1.26
C GLN A 301 7.52 -5.93 -2.61
N PHE A 302 7.79 -4.64 -2.81
CA PHE A 302 8.51 -4.09 -3.96
C PHE A 302 9.84 -4.82 -4.21
N LEU A 303 10.68 -4.96 -3.18
CA LEU A 303 11.92 -5.72 -3.28
C LEU A 303 11.65 -7.22 -3.53
N TYR A 304 10.68 -7.80 -2.83
CA TYR A 304 10.34 -9.21 -2.98
C TYR A 304 9.89 -9.52 -4.41
N GLU A 305 9.10 -8.65 -5.05
CA GLU A 305 8.62 -8.80 -6.44
C GLU A 305 9.68 -8.45 -7.49
N GLY A 306 10.88 -8.02 -7.08
CA GLY A 306 11.95 -7.67 -8.01
C GLY A 306 11.76 -6.30 -8.67
N CYS A 307 10.88 -5.45 -8.15
CA CYS A 307 10.59 -4.13 -8.72
C CYS A 307 11.75 -3.13 -8.58
N ASN A 308 12.89 -3.49 -7.96
CA ASN A 308 14.05 -2.60 -7.89
C ASN A 308 14.86 -2.52 -9.19
N ILE A 309 14.38 -3.17 -10.25
CA ILE A 309 14.93 -3.15 -11.60
C ILE A 309 13.81 -2.74 -12.55
N ASP A 310 14.02 -1.68 -13.32
CA ASP A 310 13.06 -1.21 -14.33
C ASP A 310 13.09 -2.06 -15.62
N GLU A 311 12.21 -1.73 -16.57
CA GLU A 311 12.14 -2.45 -17.86
C GLU A 311 13.41 -2.33 -18.70
N ALA A 312 14.26 -1.33 -18.44
CA ALA A 312 15.56 -1.16 -19.10
C ALA A 312 16.70 -1.89 -18.35
N GLY A 313 16.40 -2.57 -17.24
CA GLY A 313 17.38 -3.26 -16.44
C GLY A 313 18.13 -2.37 -15.44
N SER A 314 17.69 -1.12 -15.26
CA SER A 314 18.36 -0.16 -14.36
C SER A 314 17.87 -0.28 -12.93
N GLN A 315 18.80 -0.14 -11.98
CA GLN A 315 18.48 -0.14 -10.55
C GLN A 315 17.73 1.13 -10.15
N VAL A 316 16.62 0.94 -9.42
CA VAL A 316 15.73 2.05 -9.03
C VAL A 316 16.15 2.69 -7.70
N PHE A 317 16.34 1.91 -6.64
CA PHE A 317 16.79 2.38 -5.33
C PHE A 317 18.18 1.83 -5.00
N ASP A 318 19.09 2.72 -4.58
CA ASP A 318 20.38 2.34 -4.00
C ASP A 318 20.24 1.88 -2.55
N GLY A 319 19.21 2.35 -1.85
CA GLY A 319 18.88 1.95 -0.48
C GLY A 319 17.38 1.95 -0.19
N VAL A 320 16.95 1.07 0.71
CA VAL A 320 15.56 1.01 1.19
C VAL A 320 15.54 1.03 2.71
N PHE A 321 14.81 2.00 3.28
CA PHE A 321 14.57 2.11 4.71
C PHE A 321 13.09 1.83 5.03
N ALA A 322 12.79 0.56 5.32
CA ALA A 322 11.47 0.08 5.73
C ALA A 322 11.29 0.18 7.26
N HIS A 323 10.87 1.36 7.74
CA HIS A 323 10.78 1.69 9.15
C HIS A 323 9.51 1.12 9.80
N ILE A 324 9.64 0.53 11.00
CA ILE A 324 8.57 -0.07 11.84
C ILE A 324 7.57 -0.97 11.12
N ALA A 325 7.94 -1.53 9.98
CA ALA A 325 7.01 -2.27 9.13
C ALA A 325 6.83 -3.76 9.52
N GLY A 326 7.36 -4.19 10.66
CA GLY A 326 7.34 -5.60 11.12
C GLY A 326 7.97 -6.57 10.10
N GLY A 327 7.65 -7.86 10.15
CA GLY A 327 8.13 -8.86 9.18
C GLY A 327 7.18 -9.15 8.02
N ARG A 328 6.06 -8.42 7.92
CA ARG A 328 4.95 -8.75 7.00
C ARG A 328 5.08 -8.03 5.66
N ARG A 329 4.47 -8.61 4.63
CA ARG A 329 4.03 -7.95 3.39
C ARG A 329 2.54 -7.57 3.52
N GLY A 330 1.92 -7.05 2.47
CA GLY A 330 0.50 -6.72 2.46
C GLY A 330 -0.22 -7.27 1.24
N GLU A 331 -1.47 -6.86 1.08
CA GLU A 331 -2.27 -7.17 -0.11
C GLU A 331 -1.96 -6.14 -1.19
N PHE A 332 -0.77 -6.25 -1.80
CA PHE A 332 -0.29 -5.26 -2.79
C PHE A 332 -0.04 -5.85 -4.19
N ASN A 333 -0.16 -7.17 -4.37
CA ASN A 333 0.11 -7.84 -5.65
C ASN A 333 -0.52 -9.23 -5.70
N HIS A 334 -1.85 -9.30 -5.61
CA HIS A 334 -2.63 -10.47 -5.96
C HIS A 334 -4.00 -10.03 -6.46
N ARG A 335 -4.74 -10.94 -7.08
CA ARG A 335 -6.09 -10.67 -7.54
C ARG A 335 -6.99 -10.23 -6.38
N TYR A 336 -7.79 -9.20 -6.61
CA TYR A 336 -8.69 -8.58 -5.62
C TYR A 336 -7.99 -8.13 -4.33
N ALA A 337 -6.68 -7.87 -4.40
CA ALA A 337 -5.94 -7.37 -3.26
C ALA A 337 -6.51 -6.05 -2.76
N GLN A 338 -6.54 -5.88 -1.45
CA GLN A 338 -7.05 -4.66 -0.85
C GLN A 338 -5.96 -4.02 0.02
N PRO A 339 -5.17 -3.07 -0.53
CA PRO A 339 -4.00 -2.51 0.15
C PRO A 339 -4.29 -1.92 1.53
N SER A 340 -5.50 -1.39 1.72
CA SER A 340 -6.02 -0.88 2.99
C SER A 340 -5.95 -1.90 4.13
N VAL A 341 -6.14 -3.20 3.84
CA VAL A 341 -6.18 -4.28 4.82
C VAL A 341 -4.90 -4.35 5.64
N THR A 342 -5.04 -4.05 6.93
CA THR A 342 -3.93 -4.06 7.88
C THR A 342 -3.61 -5.46 8.41
N SER A 343 -4.63 -6.32 8.46
CA SER A 343 -4.63 -7.64 9.08
C SER A 343 -4.87 -8.76 8.07
N THR A 344 -4.01 -8.91 7.07
CA THR A 344 -4.10 -10.00 6.07
C THR A 344 -4.21 -11.38 6.77
N PRO A 345 -5.35 -12.09 6.67
CA PRO A 345 -5.44 -13.48 7.07
C PRO A 345 -4.92 -14.32 5.90
N GLY A 346 -3.60 -14.24 5.69
CA GLY A 346 -2.84 -15.04 4.72
C GLY A 346 -1.65 -15.71 5.41
N ALA A 347 -0.98 -16.65 4.73
CA ALA A 347 0.10 -17.52 5.23
C ALA A 347 1.18 -16.85 6.12
N TRP A 348 1.31 -15.53 6.05
CA TRP A 348 2.22 -14.69 6.85
C TRP A 348 1.82 -14.52 8.33
N ARG A 349 0.62 -14.97 8.75
CA ARG A 349 0.23 -15.06 10.17
C ARG A 349 1.06 -16.09 10.98
N ILE A 350 1.85 -16.94 10.32
CA ILE A 350 2.63 -17.99 10.99
C ILE A 350 3.96 -17.48 11.57
N ALA A 351 4.34 -16.22 11.32
CA ALA A 351 5.39 -15.57 12.11
C ALA A 351 4.79 -14.99 13.40
N ARG A 352 4.41 -15.88 14.34
CA ARG A 352 4.28 -15.48 15.76
C ARG A 352 5.63 -14.92 16.19
N SER A 353 5.67 -13.68 16.69
CA SER A 353 6.79 -13.22 17.52
C SER A 353 7.06 -14.30 18.58
N PRO A 354 8.27 -14.87 18.67
CA PRO A 354 8.52 -16.02 19.51
C PRO A 354 8.65 -15.58 20.97
N ALA A 355 7.53 -15.42 21.65
CA ALA A 355 7.45 -15.71 23.08
C ALA A 355 7.08 -17.20 23.22
N ARG A 356 8.12 -18.05 23.21
CA ARG A 356 8.13 -19.47 23.62
C ARG A 356 7.02 -20.37 23.04
N THR A 357 7.35 -21.18 22.03
CA THR A 357 6.90 -22.59 21.93
C THR A 357 7.69 -23.32 20.83
N ARG A 358 8.17 -24.53 21.15
CA ARG A 358 8.93 -25.42 20.25
C ARG A 358 7.95 -26.45 19.68
N ARG A 359 7.46 -26.28 18.45
CA ARG A 359 6.99 -27.35 17.55
C ARG A 359 6.55 -26.70 16.23
N GLY A 360 7.08 -27.21 15.11
CA GLY A 360 6.68 -26.80 13.76
C GLY A 360 5.45 -27.57 13.28
N ALA A 361 4.71 -26.98 12.34
CA ALA A 361 3.61 -27.63 11.63
C ALA A 361 3.82 -27.52 10.12
N GLN A 362 3.42 -28.57 9.39
CA GLN A 362 3.56 -28.78 7.94
C GLN A 362 2.44 -28.11 7.13
N ASP A 363 2.78 -27.77 5.89
CA ASP A 363 1.91 -27.24 4.83
C ASP A 363 1.30 -28.39 4.01
N VAL A 364 0.07 -28.21 3.49
CA VAL A 364 -0.69 -29.25 2.74
C VAL A 364 -0.82 -28.91 1.25
N LEU A 365 -0.27 -27.80 0.74
CA LEU A 365 -0.47 -27.46 -0.69
C LEU A 365 0.76 -27.28 -1.58
N ARG A 366 2.00 -27.27 -1.07
CA ARG A 366 3.22 -27.42 -1.90
C ARG A 366 4.36 -28.03 -1.08
N GLU A 367 4.90 -29.16 -1.52
CA GLU A 367 6.14 -29.72 -0.96
C GLU A 367 7.35 -28.88 -1.36
N HIS A 368 7.66 -27.78 -0.64
CA HIS A 368 9.02 -27.25 -0.55
C HIS A 368 9.19 -26.34 0.67
N CYS A 369 9.95 -26.80 1.67
CA CYS A 369 10.45 -25.96 2.75
C CYS A 369 11.59 -25.06 2.26
N VAL A 370 11.38 -23.74 2.22
CA VAL A 370 12.50 -22.78 2.07
C VAL A 370 12.48 -21.78 3.23
N GLY A 371 13.30 -22.07 4.24
CA GLY A 371 13.55 -21.19 5.38
C GLY A 371 15.03 -21.23 5.77
N VAL A 372 15.74 -20.12 5.55
CA VAL A 372 17.19 -19.96 5.74
C VAL A 372 17.62 -20.06 7.22
N LEU A 373 16.70 -19.95 8.18
CA LEU A 373 17.00 -20.07 9.61
C LEU A 373 16.94 -21.51 10.17
N ALA A 374 16.42 -22.49 9.43
CA ALA A 374 16.35 -23.87 9.91
C ALA A 374 17.70 -24.61 9.86
N ARG A 375 18.63 -24.19 8.99
CA ARG A 375 19.93 -24.87 8.80
C ARG A 375 20.97 -24.55 9.88
N ARG A 376 20.84 -23.45 10.64
CA ARG A 376 21.84 -23.07 11.67
C ARG A 376 21.59 -23.67 13.06
N CYS A 377 20.39 -24.16 13.35
CA CYS A 377 20.06 -24.68 14.69
C CYS A 377 20.43 -26.15 14.94
N ARG A 378 20.90 -26.90 13.93
CA ARG A 378 21.35 -28.30 14.10
C ARG A 378 22.82 -28.46 14.51
N ALA A 379 23.62 -27.38 14.58
CA ALA A 379 25.06 -27.49 14.75
C ALA A 379 25.63 -27.14 16.15
N ARG A 380 24.81 -26.84 17.18
CA ARG A 380 25.35 -26.58 18.54
C ARG A 380 24.46 -27.16 19.63
N ALA A 381 24.55 -28.48 19.82
CA ALA A 381 24.12 -29.12 21.06
C ALA A 381 25.28 -29.06 22.06
N HIS A 382 25.32 -28.03 22.92
CA HIS A 382 25.92 -28.05 24.26
C HIS A 382 25.68 -26.71 24.96
N ARG A 383 24.84 -26.69 26.01
CA ARG A 383 24.86 -25.68 27.07
C ARG A 383 24.54 -26.36 28.42
N PRO A 384 25.33 -26.09 29.48
CA PRO A 384 25.03 -26.59 30.82
C PRO A 384 23.94 -25.76 31.52
N ARG A 385 23.25 -26.38 32.48
CA ARG A 385 22.18 -25.79 33.31
C ARG A 385 22.76 -24.88 34.39
N SER A 386 22.25 -23.65 34.54
CA SER A 386 22.49 -22.81 35.73
C SER A 386 21.25 -22.75 36.63
N ARG A 387 21.41 -23.16 37.89
CA ARG A 387 20.42 -23.10 38.97
C ARG A 387 20.17 -21.65 39.42
N SER A 388 18.92 -21.29 39.68
CA SER A 388 18.55 -20.03 40.35
C SER A 388 18.76 -20.14 41.87
N ARG A 389 19.44 -19.17 42.47
CA ARG A 389 19.43 -18.92 43.92
C ARG A 389 18.58 -17.68 44.20
N ARG A 390 17.60 -17.85 45.09
CA ARG A 390 16.82 -16.79 45.73
C ARG A 390 17.73 -16.00 46.68
N CYS A 391 17.62 -14.68 46.70
CA CYS A 391 18.01 -13.86 47.84
C CYS A 391 16.78 -13.11 48.36
N ARG A 392 16.54 -13.25 49.67
CA ARG A 392 15.51 -12.58 50.46
C ARG A 392 15.99 -11.18 50.86
N ARG A 393 15.00 -10.30 51.09
CA ARG A 393 15.10 -8.97 51.71
C ARG A 393 15.91 -8.96 53.01
N ARG A 394 16.70 -7.90 53.21
CA ARG A 394 16.53 -6.95 54.32
C ARG A 394 16.69 -5.55 53.76
#